data_AF-A0A817F4P5-F1
#
_entry.id   AF-A0A817F4P5-F1
#
_cell.length_a   1.000
_cell.length_b   1.000
_cell.length_c   1.000
_cell.angle_alpha   90.00
_cell.angle_beta   90.00
_cell.angle_gamma   90.00
#
_symmetry.space_group_name_H-M   'P 1'
#
loop_
_entity.id
_entity.type
_entity.pdbx_description
1 polymer ?
#
loop_
_entity_poly.entity_id
_entity_poly.type
_entity_poly.pdbx_seq_one_letter_code
_entity_poly.pdbx_strand_id
1 'polypeptide(L)'
;MILKVFNQLAYHPLLLDLTIEEGSRLKVIYGSSYSFHAVDLDTSNQIDIYLLSQLNDSIEPHAIIVLSKTNGIQLLLCYNTYISNGKVMGWGNKAIEIRNFHSATLDGVFMHKRV
;
A
#
# COMPACT_ATOMS: atom_id res chain seq x y z
N MET A 1 -25.67 12.11 -6.59
CA MET A 1 -24.44 11.30 -6.67
C MET A 1 -23.44 12.13 -7.46
N ILE A 2 -22.28 12.46 -6.88
CA ILE A 2 -21.21 13.22 -7.54
C ILE A 2 -20.18 12.20 -8.03
N LEU A 3 -19.84 12.27 -9.31
CA LEU A 3 -18.84 11.42 -9.96
C LEU A 3 -17.57 12.26 -10.20
N LYS A 4 -16.45 11.87 -9.59
CA LYS A 4 -15.13 12.42 -9.92
C LYS A 4 -14.35 11.38 -10.73
N VAL A 5 -13.80 11.81 -11.86
CA VAL A 5 -13.07 10.95 -12.80
C VAL A 5 -11.60 11.37 -12.83
N PHE A 6 -10.69 10.40 -12.76
CA PHE A 6 -9.24 10.62 -12.85
C PHE A 6 -8.74 10.13 -14.22
N ASN A 7 -8.49 11.06 -15.13
CA ASN A 7 -8.12 10.73 -16.52
C ASN A 7 -6.62 10.45 -16.73
N GLN A 8 -5.79 10.69 -15.72
CA GLN A 8 -4.32 10.61 -15.82
C GLN A 8 -3.73 9.99 -14.56
N LEU A 9 -3.99 8.70 -14.35
CA LEU A 9 -3.30 7.94 -13.31
C LEU A 9 -1.96 7.45 -13.86
N ALA A 10 -0.89 7.59 -13.07
CA ALA A 10 0.45 7.13 -13.48
C ALA A 10 0.49 5.62 -13.78
N TYR A 11 -0.33 4.84 -13.08
CA TYR A 11 -0.41 3.39 -13.22
C TYR A 11 -1.86 2.91 -13.22
N HIS A 12 -2.13 1.80 -13.90
CA HIS A 12 -3.47 1.20 -13.98
C HIS A 12 -3.92 0.65 -12.61
N PRO A 13 -5.10 1.05 -12.08
CA PRO A 13 -5.65 0.52 -10.83
C PRO A 13 -6.10 -0.93 -10.96
N LEU A 14 -5.69 -1.77 -10.01
CA LEU A 14 -6.13 -3.16 -9.85
C LEU A 14 -7.02 -3.37 -8.61
N LEU A 15 -6.82 -2.53 -7.59
CA LEU A 15 -7.57 -2.52 -6.33
C LEU A 15 -7.74 -1.07 -5.88
N LEU A 16 -8.87 -0.72 -5.25
CA LEU A 16 -9.11 0.64 -4.74
C LEU A 16 -9.88 0.64 -3.43
N ASP A 17 -9.59 1.63 -2.57
CA ASP A 17 -10.32 1.93 -1.34
C ASP A 17 -10.23 3.43 -1.01
N LEU A 18 -11.02 3.90 -0.05
CA LEU A 18 -10.99 5.27 0.46
C LEU A 18 -10.35 5.33 1.83
N THR A 19 -9.55 6.37 2.06
CA THR A 19 -8.95 6.66 3.36
C THR A 19 -9.12 8.12 3.71
N ILE A 20 -8.96 8.42 5.00
CA ILE A 20 -8.97 9.78 5.52
C ILE A 20 -7.58 10.08 6.06
N GLU A 21 -7.02 11.26 5.80
CA GLU A 21 -5.81 11.74 6.47
C GLU A 21 -6.12 12.82 7.52
N GLU A 22 -5.09 13.32 8.20
CA GLU A 22 -5.24 14.43 9.17
C GLU A 22 -6.06 15.59 8.58
N GLY A 23 -7.02 16.08 9.36
CA GLY A 23 -7.92 17.15 8.92
C GLY A 23 -9.13 16.68 8.11
N SER A 24 -9.46 15.39 8.12
CA SER A 24 -10.65 14.82 7.45
C SER A 24 -10.61 14.91 5.92
N ARG A 25 -9.42 14.95 5.33
CA ARG A 25 -9.25 14.97 3.87
C ARG A 25 -9.34 13.56 3.30
N LEU A 26 -10.16 13.41 2.27
CA LEU A 26 -10.38 12.12 1.63
C LEU A 26 -9.34 11.85 0.56
N LYS A 27 -8.83 10.62 0.54
CA LYS A 27 -7.93 10.12 -0.50
C LYS A 27 -8.44 8.80 -1.05
N VAL A 28 -8.31 8.62 -2.36
CA VAL A 28 -8.44 7.32 -3.00
C VAL A 28 -7.08 6.63 -2.90
N ILE A 29 -7.05 5.45 -2.31
CA ILE A 29 -5.92 4.56 -2.40
C ILE A 29 -6.19 3.58 -3.53
N TYR A 30 -5.21 3.36 -4.39
CA TYR A 30 -5.29 2.28 -5.37
C TYR A 30 -3.97 1.51 -5.47
N GLY A 31 -4.08 0.19 -5.61
CA GLY A 31 -2.96 -0.69 -5.90
C GLY A 31 -2.79 -0.86 -7.40
N SER A 32 -1.55 -0.88 -7.88
CA SER A 32 -1.17 -1.18 -9.26
C SER A 32 -0.19 -2.37 -9.31
N SER A 33 0.27 -2.71 -10.51
CA SER A 33 1.34 -3.70 -10.69
C SER A 33 2.73 -3.23 -10.24
N TYR A 34 2.84 -1.98 -9.77
CA TYR A 34 4.11 -1.34 -9.37
C TYR A 34 4.16 -0.97 -7.89
N SER A 35 3.06 -0.44 -7.32
CA SER A 35 2.94 -0.06 -5.91
C SER A 35 1.50 0.29 -5.54
N PHE A 36 1.28 0.70 -4.27
CA PHE A 36 0.08 1.46 -3.91
C PHE A 36 0.30 2.96 -4.05
N HIS A 37 -0.73 3.64 -4.52
CA HIS A 37 -0.76 5.07 -4.78
C HIS A 37 -1.92 5.72 -4.03
N ALA A 38 -1.74 6.95 -3.59
CA ALA A 38 -2.78 7.79 -3.01
C ALA A 38 -3.11 8.94 -3.97
N VAL A 39 -4.39 9.22 -4.16
CA VAL A 39 -4.89 10.35 -4.94
C VAL A 39 -5.76 11.22 -4.04
N ASP A 40 -5.37 12.48 -3.89
CA ASP A 40 -6.12 13.47 -3.13
C ASP A 40 -7.42 13.85 -3.85
N LEU A 41 -8.56 13.72 -3.17
CA LEU A 41 -9.87 13.94 -3.79
C LEU A 41 -10.18 15.40 -4.10
N ASP A 42 -9.47 16.36 -3.52
CA ASP A 42 -9.71 17.79 -3.79
C ASP A 42 -8.81 18.25 -4.95
N THR A 43 -7.51 18.00 -4.80
CA THR A 43 -6.47 18.49 -5.71
C THR A 43 -6.19 17.56 -6.89
N SER A 44 -6.61 16.29 -6.80
CA SER A 44 -6.23 15.23 -7.75
C SER A 44 -4.73 14.94 -7.80
N ASN A 45 -3.96 15.44 -6.83
CA ASN A 45 -2.55 15.15 -6.70
C ASN A 45 -2.34 13.68 -6.35
N GLN A 46 -1.37 13.06 -7.03
CA GLN A 46 -1.00 11.67 -6.84
C GLN A 46 0.33 11.56 -6.07
N ILE A 47 0.38 10.63 -5.12
CA ILE A 47 1.56 10.33 -4.32
C ILE A 47 1.74 8.82 -4.24
N ASP A 48 2.94 8.33 -4.52
CA ASP A 48 3.29 6.93 -4.31
C ASP A 48 3.47 6.67 -2.81
N ILE A 49 2.73 5.70 -2.27
CA ILE A 49 2.74 5.42 -0.82
C ILE A 49 4.04 4.73 -0.43
N TYR A 50 4.60 3.91 -1.33
CA TYR A 50 5.93 3.33 -1.24
C TYR A 50 6.36 2.70 -2.57
N LEU A 51 7.60 2.94 -3.04
CA LEU A 51 8.17 2.16 -4.13
C LEU A 51 8.86 0.91 -3.58
N LEU A 52 8.44 -0.27 -4.04
CA LEU A 52 9.22 -1.51 -3.94
C LEU A 52 10.38 -1.40 -4.94
N SER A 53 11.35 -0.52 -4.69
CA SER A 53 12.48 -0.25 -5.60
C SER A 53 13.45 -1.42 -5.78
N GLN A 54 13.25 -2.53 -5.05
CA GLN A 54 14.16 -3.66 -5.03
C GLN A 54 13.57 -4.97 -5.59
N LEU A 55 12.29 -4.97 -5.98
CA LEU A 55 11.67 -6.12 -6.62
C LEU A 55 11.57 -5.82 -8.12
N ASN A 56 12.40 -6.51 -8.92
CA ASN A 56 12.36 -6.43 -10.38
C ASN A 56 11.13 -7.13 -10.98
N ASP A 57 10.22 -7.63 -10.13
CA ASP A 57 9.04 -8.40 -10.50
C ASP A 57 7.77 -7.58 -10.32
N SER A 58 6.79 -7.82 -11.20
CA SER A 58 5.44 -7.27 -11.07
C SER A 58 4.84 -7.70 -9.75
N ILE A 59 4.34 -6.74 -8.97
CA ILE A 59 3.58 -7.02 -7.75
C ILE A 59 2.08 -7.12 -8.08
N GLU A 60 1.32 -7.79 -7.24
CA GLU A 60 -0.13 -7.83 -7.33
C GLU A 60 -0.72 -7.32 -6.00
N PRO A 61 -1.57 -6.28 -5.98
CA PRO A 61 -2.20 -5.83 -4.76
C PRO A 61 -3.27 -6.82 -4.31
N HIS A 62 -3.23 -7.22 -3.04
CA HIS A 62 -4.16 -8.20 -2.46
C HIS A 62 -5.31 -7.56 -1.69
N ALA A 63 -5.00 -6.63 -0.78
CA ALA A 63 -5.98 -6.01 0.09
C ALA A 63 -5.54 -4.63 0.58
N ILE A 64 -6.51 -3.75 0.79
CA ILE A 64 -6.36 -2.51 1.56
C ILE A 64 -7.22 -2.71 2.80
N ILE A 65 -6.62 -2.62 3.98
CA ILE A 65 -7.30 -2.88 5.25
C ILE A 65 -7.19 -1.62 6.11
N VAL A 66 -8.33 -0.99 6.37
CA VAL A 66 -8.42 0.11 7.33
C VAL A 66 -8.26 -0.44 8.74
N LEU A 67 -7.25 0.03 9.48
CA LEU A 67 -7.01 -0.44 10.84
C LEU A 67 -8.07 0.12 11.79
N SER A 68 -8.68 -0.77 12.57
CA SER A 68 -9.67 -0.40 13.57
C SER A 68 -9.10 0.59 14.60
N LYS A 69 -9.94 1.50 15.12
CA LYS A 69 -9.57 2.52 16.11
C LYS A 69 -8.59 3.59 15.62
N THR A 70 -8.47 3.76 14.30
CA THR A 70 -7.57 4.78 13.70
C THR A 70 -8.33 5.84 12.91
N ASN A 71 -9.66 5.90 13.02
CA ASN A 71 -10.52 6.84 12.29
C ASN A 71 -10.29 6.86 10.76
N GLY A 72 -9.86 5.74 10.19
CA GLY A 72 -9.58 5.67 8.76
C GLY A 72 -8.22 6.23 8.34
N ILE A 73 -7.33 6.52 9.30
CA ILE A 73 -6.01 7.12 9.05
C ILE A 73 -4.95 6.07 8.78
N GLN A 74 -4.96 4.95 9.50
CA GLN A 74 -3.95 3.91 9.32
C GLN A 74 -4.48 2.79 8.45
N LEU A 75 -3.67 2.39 7.48
CA LEU A 75 -3.95 1.30 6.56
C LEU A 75 -2.88 0.22 6.66
N LEU A 76 -3.32 -1.02 6.50
CA LEU A 76 -2.50 -2.14 6.10
C LEU A 76 -2.68 -2.35 4.59
N LEU A 77 -1.58 -2.25 3.85
CA LEU A 77 -1.54 -2.48 2.41
C LEU A 77 -0.89 -3.85 2.15
N CYS A 78 -1.65 -4.77 1.58
CA CYS A 78 -1.24 -6.14 1.35
C CYS A 78 -0.96 -6.36 -0.14
N TYR A 79 0.17 -7.01 -0.44
CA TYR A 79 0.49 -7.50 -1.77
C TYR A 79 0.40 -9.03 -1.79
N ASN A 80 -0.07 -9.60 -2.89
CA ASN A 80 0.19 -10.98 -3.27
C ASN A 80 1.67 -11.04 -3.66
N THR A 81 2.55 -11.16 -2.68
CA THR A 81 3.91 -11.60 -2.99
C THR A 81 3.82 -13.09 -3.27
N TYR A 82 4.31 -13.51 -4.43
CA TYR A 82 4.86 -14.85 -4.59
C TYR A 82 6.07 -14.91 -3.65
N ILE A 83 5.81 -15.15 -2.37
CA ILE A 83 6.87 -15.39 -1.41
C ILE A 83 7.46 -16.74 -1.82
N SER A 84 8.48 -16.71 -2.66
CA SER A 84 9.27 -17.88 -3.06
C SER A 84 9.55 -18.75 -1.84
N ASN A 85 9.44 -20.08 -1.99
CA ASN A 85 9.70 -21.05 -0.93
C ASN A 85 10.92 -20.65 -0.10
N GLY A 86 10.72 -20.38 1.19
CA GLY A 86 11.79 -20.01 2.11
C GLY A 86 11.90 -18.52 2.42
N LYS A 87 10.81 -17.75 2.40
CA LYS A 87 10.73 -16.48 3.16
C LYS A 87 9.52 -16.47 4.10
N VAL A 88 9.64 -15.75 5.20
CA VAL A 88 8.63 -15.59 6.25
C VAL A 88 8.25 -14.12 6.38
N MET A 89 6.97 -13.89 6.68
CA MET A 89 6.43 -12.56 6.94
C MET A 89 6.29 -12.37 8.45
N GLY A 90 6.97 -11.36 8.98
CA GLY A 90 6.91 -10.97 10.40
C GLY A 90 6.13 -9.68 10.56
N TRP A 91 5.26 -9.61 11.57
CA TRP A 91 4.54 -8.39 11.93
C TRP A 91 5.20 -7.73 13.15
N GLY A 92 5.57 -6.46 13.03
CA GLY A 92 6.15 -5.65 14.11
C GLY A 92 5.41 -4.33 14.30
N ASN A 93 5.54 -3.70 15.47
CA ASN A 93 4.78 -2.48 15.82
C ASN A 93 5.01 -1.27 14.88
N LYS A 94 6.07 -1.28 14.06
CA LYS A 94 6.42 -0.19 13.14
C LYS A 94 6.53 -0.63 11.69
N ALA A 95 6.53 -1.93 11.43
CA ALA A 95 6.73 -2.49 10.11
C ALA A 95 6.30 -3.94 10.05
N ILE A 96 5.96 -4.37 8.86
CA ILE A 96 5.95 -5.76 8.46
C ILE A 96 7.29 -6.05 7.77
N GLU A 97 7.93 -7.13 8.16
CA GLU A 97 9.21 -7.56 7.61
C GLU A 97 9.02 -8.82 6.78
N ILE A 98 9.74 -8.94 5.67
CA ILE A 98 9.93 -10.20 4.97
C ILE A 98 11.37 -10.62 5.24
N ARG A 99 11.55 -11.84 5.74
CA ARG A 99 12.86 -12.43 6.00
C ARG A 99 13.02 -13.74 5.28
N ASN A 100 14.22 -14.04 4.80
CA ASN A 100 14.53 -15.39 4.36
C ASN A 100 14.39 -16.37 5.53
N PHE A 101 13.69 -17.49 5.30
CA PHE A 101 13.43 -18.53 6.29
C PHE A 101 14.70 -19.23 6.78
N HIS A 102 15.63 -19.50 5.86
CA HIS A 102 16.84 -20.27 6.17
C HIS A 102 17.93 -19.41 6.79
N SER A 103 18.13 -18.18 6.29
CA SER A 103 19.21 -17.29 6.74
C SER A 103 18.75 -16.21 7.73
N ALA A 104 17.44 -16.05 7.96
CA ALA A 104 16.84 -14.96 8.73
C ALA A 104 17.19 -13.54 8.21
N THR A 105 17.79 -13.44 7.03
CA THR A 105 18.17 -12.17 6.40
C THR A 105 16.93 -11.37 6.07
N LEU A 106 17.01 -10.05 6.25
CA LEU A 106 15.93 -9.14 5.93
C LEU A 106 15.88 -8.92 4.43
N ASP A 107 14.83 -9.43 3.79
CA ASP A 107 14.62 -9.35 2.35
C ASP A 107 13.71 -8.17 1.97
N GLY A 108 12.93 -7.64 2.92
CA GLY A 108 12.09 -6.46 2.71
C GLY A 108 11.46 -5.93 3.99
N VAL A 109 11.13 -4.64 4.01
CA VAL A 109 10.45 -3.97 5.11
C VAL A 109 9.32 -3.10 4.56
N PHE A 110 8.10 -3.35 5.04
CA PHE A 110 6.94 -2.49 4.84
C PHE A 110 6.69 -1.72 6.12
N MET A 111 7.02 -0.44 6.17
CA MET A 111 6.77 0.37 7.37
C MET A 111 5.26 0.60 7.55
N HIS A 112 4.76 0.48 8.78
CA HIS A 112 3.47 1.04 9.15
C HIS A 112 3.61 2.56 9.04
N LYS A 113 2.97 3.15 8.03
CA LYS A 113 2.94 4.61 7.92
C LYS A 113 1.89 5.13 8.89
N ARG A 114 2.31 6.01 9.81
CA ARG A 114 1.39 7.03 10.32
C ARG A 114 1.24 8.02 9.18
N VAL A 115 0.07 8.01 8.57
CA VAL A 115 -0.34 9.05 7.64
C VAL A 115 -0.66 10.29 8.46
#